data_AF-A0A424SQN9-F1
#
_entry.id   AF-A0A424SQN9-F1
#
_cell.length_a   1.000
_cell.length_b   1.000
_cell.length_c   1.000
_cell.angle_alpha   90.00
_cell.angle_beta   90.00
_cell.angle_gamma   90.00
#
_symmetry.space_group_name_H-M   'P 1'
#
loop_
_entity.id
_entity.type
_entity.pdbx_description
1 polymer ?
#
loop_
_entity_poly.entity_id
_entity_poly.type
_entity_poly.pdbx_seq_one_letter_code
_entity_poly.pdbx_strand_id
1 'polypeptide(L)'
;INNAATAVIMAPIAYNIAISTGNSVDAFLMAISIGASCAFLSPIGHQCNTLVMGPGNYKFGDYWKLGLPLEIVIILVSVPCIIYFWS
;
A
#
# COMPACT_ATOMS: atom_id res chain seq x y z
N ILE A 1 -11.74 -4.70 4.50
CA ILE A 1 -11.37 -3.48 5.26
C ILE A 1 -11.07 -2.40 4.22
N ASN A 2 -11.67 -1.22 4.36
CA ASN A 2 -11.41 -0.08 3.47
C ASN A 2 -9.95 0.38 3.69
N ASN A 3 -9.18 0.57 2.61
CA ASN A 3 -7.83 1.14 2.60
C ASN A 3 -7.65 2.31 3.59
N ALA A 4 -8.66 3.19 3.71
CA ALA A 4 -8.64 4.31 4.64
C ALA A 4 -8.57 3.88 6.12
N ALA A 5 -9.25 2.81 6.51
CA ALA A 5 -9.20 2.30 7.88
C ALA A 5 -7.82 1.73 8.23
N THR A 6 -7.17 1.05 7.28
CA THR A 6 -5.78 0.59 7.45
C THR A 6 -4.82 1.78 7.59
N ALA A 7 -4.99 2.82 6.77
CA ALA A 7 -4.16 4.02 6.84
C ALA A 7 -4.27 4.73 8.21
N VAL A 8 -5.50 4.88 8.73
CA VAL A 8 -5.74 5.52 10.04
C VAL A 8 -5.11 4.74 11.19
N ILE A 9 -5.13 3.41 11.14
CA ILE A 9 -4.50 2.55 12.16
C ILE A 9 -2.97 2.62 12.08
N MET A 10 -2.41 2.71 10.87
CA MET A 10 -0.96 2.74 10.67
C MET A 10 -0.36 4.13 10.90
N ALA A 11 -1.12 5.21 10.72
CA ALA A 11 -0.66 6.59 10.91
C ALA A 11 0.05 6.87 12.25
N PRO A 12 -0.49 6.49 13.44
CA PRO A 12 0.20 6.71 14.71
C PRO A 12 1.51 5.92 14.81
N ILE A 13 1.61 4.76 14.17
CA ILE A 13 2.84 3.95 14.17
C ILE A 13 3.93 4.65 13.34
N ALA A 14 3.60 5.09 12.13
CA ALA A 14 4.50 5.88 11.29
C ALA A 14 4.97 7.17 11.97
N TYR A 15 4.05 7.88 12.62
CA TYR A 15 4.37 9.11 13.34
C TYR A 15 5.45 8.89 14.40
N ASN A 16 5.29 7.84 15.21
CA ASN A 16 6.28 7.49 16.24
C ASN A 16 7.62 7.05 15.65
N ILE A 17 7.62 6.33 14.52
CA ILE A 17 8.84 5.92 13.81
C ILE A 17 9.56 7.12 13.19
N ALA A 18 8.83 8.05 12.57
CA ALA A 18 9.42 9.25 12.00
C ALA A 18 10.12 10.09 13.06
N ILE A 19 9.47 10.30 14.22
CA ILE A 19 10.06 11.01 15.36
C ILE A 19 11.28 10.27 15.93
N SER A 20 11.20 8.95 16.10
CA SER A 20 12.31 8.18 16.67
C SER A 20 13.54 8.13 15.75
N THR A 21 13.31 8.22 14.44
CA THR A 21 14.37 8.21 13.42
C THR A 21 14.84 9.63 13.05
N GLY A 22 14.19 10.68 13.59
CA GLY A 22 14.50 12.08 13.29
C GLY A 22 14.20 12.50 11.84
N ASN A 23 13.35 11.75 11.13
CA ASN A 23 12.96 12.02 9.74
C ASN A 23 11.63 12.78 9.67
N SER A 24 11.28 13.29 8.48
CA SER A 24 10.03 14.00 8.26
C SER A 24 8.82 13.09 8.45
N VAL A 25 7.88 13.52 9.29
CA VAL A 25 6.62 12.81 9.54
C VAL A 25 5.81 12.68 8.24
N ASP A 26 5.82 13.73 7.41
CA ASP A 26 5.06 13.78 6.16
C ASP A 26 5.49 12.67 5.19
N ALA A 27 6.78 12.35 5.08
CA ALA A 27 7.27 11.27 4.23
C ALA A 27 6.70 9.90 4.65
N PHE A 28 6.64 9.64 5.96
CA PHE A 28 6.09 8.39 6.50
C PHE A 28 4.57 8.30 6.34
N LEU A 29 3.85 9.41 6.53
CA LEU A 29 2.41 9.47 6.28
C LEU A 29 2.09 9.25 4.81
N MET A 30 2.85 9.86 3.89
CA MET A 30 2.71 9.64 2.45
C MET A 30 3.00 8.19 2.06
N ALA A 31 4.03 7.56 2.64
CA ALA A 31 4.32 6.15 2.44
C ALA A 31 3.14 5.25 2.84
N ILE A 32 2.49 5.54 3.97
CA ILE A 32 1.28 4.81 4.40
C ILE A 32 0.12 5.08 3.44
N SER A 33 -0.13 6.33 3.05
CA SER A 33 -1.23 6.67 2.15
C SER A 33 -1.11 5.95 0.80
N ILE A 34 0.11 5.86 0.26
CA ILE A 34 0.38 5.11 -0.98
C ILE A 34 0.21 3.61 -0.74
N GLY A 35 0.84 3.05 0.30
CA GLY A 35 0.76 1.62 0.60
C GLY A 35 -0.67 1.15 0.90
N ALA A 36 -1.44 1.95 1.64
CA ALA A 36 -2.85 1.69 1.91
C ALA A 36 -3.70 1.71 0.63
N SER A 37 -3.35 2.57 -0.34
CA SER A 37 -4.03 2.60 -1.65
C SER A 37 -3.64 1.42 -2.55
N CYS A 38 -2.48 0.80 -2.31
CA CYS A 38 -1.90 -0.26 -3.13
C CYS A 38 -2.21 -1.65 -2.58
N ALA A 39 -3.47 -1.95 -2.28
CA ALA A 39 -3.91 -3.25 -1.78
C ALA A 39 -4.04 -4.30 -2.92
N PHE A 40 -2.95 -4.56 -3.66
CA PHE A 40 -2.96 -5.42 -4.85
C PHE A 40 -2.63 -6.89 -4.58
N LEU A 41 -1.98 -7.22 -3.45
CA LEU A 41 -1.60 -8.61 -3.14
C LEU A 41 -2.74 -9.49 -2.64
N SER A 42 -3.84 -8.90 -2.19
CA SER A 42 -4.94 -9.67 -1.61
C SER A 42 -6.24 -9.43 -2.40
N PRO A 43 -6.98 -10.51 -2.75
CA PRO A 43 -8.28 -10.38 -3.43
C PRO A 43 -9.37 -9.79 -2.51
N ILE A 44 -9.03 -9.53 -1.24
CA ILE A 44 -9.88 -8.90 -0.22
C ILE A 44 -9.61 -7.37 -0.14
N GLY A 45 -8.58 -6.86 -0.82
CA GLY A 45 -8.16 -5.45 -0.78
C GLY A 45 -9.14 -4.47 -1.42
N HIS A 46 -9.93 -4.90 -2.41
CA HIS A 46 -10.94 -4.07 -3.06
C HIS A 46 -12.15 -4.90 -3.50
N GLN A 47 -13.36 -4.38 -3.25
CA GLN A 47 -14.62 -4.98 -3.73
C GLN A 47 -14.61 -5.25 -5.24
N CYS A 48 -13.90 -4.43 -6.03
CA CYS A 48 -13.74 -4.63 -7.46
C CYS A 48 -12.92 -5.89 -7.81
N ASN A 49 -11.84 -6.20 -7.08
CA ASN A 49 -11.03 -7.40 -7.34
C ASN A 49 -11.81 -8.68 -7.06
N THR A 50 -12.65 -8.68 -6.02
CA THR A 50 -13.53 -9.81 -5.71
C THR A 50 -14.65 -9.98 -6.76
N LEU A 51 -15.16 -8.88 -7.31
CA LEU A 51 -16.22 -8.87 -8.34
C LEU A 51 -15.78 -9.48 -9.68
N VAL A 52 -14.51 -9.29 -10.07
CA VAL A 52 -13.94 -9.85 -11.31
C VAL A 52 -13.50 -11.32 -11.12
N MET A 53 -13.23 -11.73 -9.88
CA MET A 53 -12.79 -13.09 -9.54
C MET A 53 -13.85 -14.16 -9.87
N GLY A 54 -15.14 -13.83 -9.68
CA GLY A 54 -16.27 -14.74 -9.96
C GLY A 54 -16.42 -15.11 -11.45
N PRO A 55 -16.64 -14.15 -12.36
CA PRO A 55 -16.82 -14.44 -13.79
C PRO A 55 -15.49 -14.70 -14.54
N GLY A 56 -14.34 -14.30 -14.00
CA GLY A 56 -13.02 -14.44 -14.63
C GLY A 56 -12.28 -15.76 -14.36
N ASN A 57 -12.82 -16.66 -13.54
CA ASN A 57 -12.20 -17.94 -13.15
C ASN A 57 -10.80 -17.80 -12.50
N TYR A 58 -10.50 -16.65 -11.88
CA TYR A 58 -9.24 -16.39 -11.21
C TYR A 58 -9.18 -17.10 -9.84
N LYS A 59 -8.08 -17.79 -9.54
CA LYS A 59 -7.85 -18.42 -8.23
C LYS A 59 -7.11 -17.46 -7.30
N PHE A 60 -7.29 -17.64 -5.99
CA PHE A 60 -6.60 -16.84 -4.95
C PHE A 60 -5.07 -16.80 -5.15
N GLY A 61 -4.52 -17.91 -5.67
CA GLY A 61 -3.10 -18.06 -6.00
C GLY A 61 -2.62 -17.41 -7.31
N ASP A 62 -3.49 -16.77 -8.09
CA ASP A 62 -3.08 -15.99 -9.27
C ASP A 62 -2.88 -14.50 -8.92
N TYR A 63 -3.56 -14.01 -7.89
CA TYR A 63 -3.48 -12.61 -7.47
C TYR A 63 -2.11 -12.22 -6.92
N TRP A 64 -1.46 -13.06 -6.11
CA TRP A 64 -0.11 -12.74 -5.63
C TRP A 64 0.94 -12.75 -6.75
N LYS A 65 0.80 -13.59 -7.79
CA LYS A 65 1.73 -13.64 -8.94
C LYS A 65 1.70 -12.37 -9.78
N LEU A 66 0.54 -11.70 -9.87
CA LEU A 66 0.38 -10.44 -10.59
C LEU A 66 0.54 -9.23 -9.67
N GLY A 67 0.10 -9.34 -8.42
CA GLY A 67 0.16 -8.27 -7.43
C GLY A 67 1.57 -7.99 -6.92
N LEU A 68 2.40 -9.03 -6.76
CA LEU A 68 3.76 -8.89 -6.24
C LEU A 68 4.69 -8.12 -7.21
N PRO A 69 4.71 -8.40 -8.53
CA PRO A 69 5.43 -7.55 -9.49
C PRO A 69 4.96 -6.09 -9.47
N LEU A 70 3.65 -5.87 -9.36
CA LEU A 70 3.08 -4.54 -9.34
C LEU A 70 3.47 -3.78 -8.07
N GLU A 71 3.45 -4.45 -6.91
CA GLU A 71 3.87 -3.88 -5.63
C GLU A 71 5.35 -3.51 -5.65
N ILE A 72 6.21 -4.34 -6.25
CA ILE A 72 7.64 -4.02 -6.44
C ILE A 72 7.80 -2.73 -7.25
N VAL A 73 7.07 -2.57 -8.36
CA VAL A 73 7.12 -1.36 -9.18
C VAL A 73 6.66 -0.14 -8.37
N ILE A 74 5.58 -0.30 -7.59
CA ILE A 74 5.07 0.77 -6.73
C ILE A 74 6.14 1.17 -5.71
N ILE A 75 6.78 0.22 -5.01
CA ILE A 75 7.83 0.54 -4.04
C ILE A 75 9.01 1.24 -4.74
N LEU A 76 9.46 0.73 -5.87
CA LEU A 76 10.58 1.29 -6.63
C LEU A 76 10.34 2.71 -7.14
N VAL A 77 9.09 3.09 -7.40
CA VAL A 77 8.75 4.45 -7.84
C VAL A 77 8.39 5.36 -6.65
N SER A 78 7.61 4.85 -5.71
CA SER A 78 7.05 5.64 -4.60
C SER A 78 8.12 6.04 -3.60
N VAL A 79 9.02 5.13 -3.22
CA VAL A 79 10.07 5.40 -2.24
C VAL A 79 11.01 6.54 -2.71
N PRO A 80 11.59 6.52 -3.92
CA PRO A 80 12.44 7.63 -4.36
C PRO A 80 11.66 8.93 -4.57
N CYS A 81 10.41 8.88 -5.03
CA CYS A 81 9.57 10.08 -5.11
C CYS A 81 9.33 10.68 -3.72
N ILE A 82 9.01 9.85 -2.72
CA ILE A 82 8.79 10.32 -1.35
C ILE A 82 10.05 10.99 -0.80
N ILE A 83 11.21 10.36 -0.99
CA ILE A 83 12.48 10.92 -0.55
C ILE A 83 12.77 12.24 -1.29
N TYR A 84 12.53 12.32 -2.60
CA TYR A 84 12.82 13.52 -3.37
C TYR A 84 11.95 14.73 -3.00
N PHE A 85 10.67 14.51 -2.68
CA PHE A 85 9.71 15.58 -2.42
C PHE A 85 9.51 15.91 -0.93
N TRP A 86 9.78 14.97 -0.01
CA TRP A 86 9.51 15.12 1.42
C TRP A 86 10.72 14.86 2.34
N SER A 87 11.91 14.58 1.79
CA SER A 87 13.14 14.49 2.60
C SER A 87 13.84 15.83 2.78
#